data_AF-A0A920LG48-F1
#
_entry.id   AF-A0A920LG48-F1
#
_cell.length_a   1.000
_cell.length_b   1.000
_cell.length_c   1.000
_cell.angle_alpha   90.00
_cell.angle_beta   90.00
_cell.angle_gamma   90.00
#
_symmetry.space_group_name_H-M   'P 1'
#
loop_
_entity.id
_entity.type
_entity.pdbx_description
1 polymer ?
#
loop_
_entity_poly.entity_id
_entity_poly.type
_entity_poly.pdbx_seq_one_letter_code
_entity_poly.pdbx_strand_id
1 'polypeptide(L)'
;MKQFILFLTLSRLLFAPVIFIGLVVFNNFILTFILFLIASVTDYFDGWLARKYDLTSDFGAILDPIADKILLLFSLFAITLYLQDPYVGLISLIILAREFWVSALREFASKNQINDATTVTYLAKIKTSVQFLTLFLYFGSFLMNLEYGDFKYYDF
;
A
#
# COMPACT_ATOMS: atom_id res chain seq x y z
N MET A 1 -21.18 11.84 -6.87
CA MET A 1 -20.20 10.81 -7.31
C MET A 1 -18.74 11.25 -7.12
N LYS A 2 -18.32 12.49 -7.44
CA LYS A 2 -16.95 13.00 -7.11
C LYS A 2 -16.58 12.91 -5.62
N GLN A 3 -17.56 13.15 -4.73
CA GLN A 3 -17.40 12.99 -3.27
C GLN A 3 -17.15 11.54 -2.83
N PHE A 4 -17.62 10.55 -3.60
CA PHE A 4 -17.44 9.13 -3.28
C PHE A 4 -15.99 8.70 -3.50
N ILE A 5 -15.38 9.11 -4.62
CA ILE A 5 -13.96 8.84 -4.91
C ILE A 5 -13.06 9.48 -3.85
N LEU A 6 -13.35 10.74 -3.46
CA LEU A 6 -12.63 11.41 -2.39
C LEU A 6 -12.71 10.66 -1.05
N PHE A 7 -13.89 10.11 -0.72
CA PHE A 7 -14.08 9.31 0.48
C PHE A 7 -13.23 8.03 0.48
N LEU A 8 -13.09 7.37 -0.68
CA LEU A 8 -12.22 6.19 -0.83
C LEU A 8 -10.74 6.53 -0.65
N THR A 9 -10.26 7.65 -1.21
CA THR A 9 -8.87 8.07 -1.04
C THR A 9 -8.58 8.49 0.41
N LEU A 10 -9.52 9.20 1.06
CA LEU A 10 -9.42 9.57 2.46
C LEU A 10 -9.48 8.37 3.40
N SER A 11 -10.28 7.35 3.08
CA SER A 11 -10.32 6.13 3.89
C SER A 11 -8.98 5.38 3.85
N ARG A 12 -8.31 5.30 2.68
CA ARG A 12 -6.94 4.76 2.58
C ARG A 12 -5.94 5.52 3.45
N LEU A 13 -6.01 6.86 3.43
CA LEU A 13 -5.17 7.71 4.25
C LEU A 13 -5.34 7.42 5.75
N LEU A 14 -6.57 7.12 6.18
CA LEU A 14 -6.88 6.75 7.56
C LEU A 14 -6.54 5.29 7.88
N PHE A 15 -6.72 4.36 6.95
CA PHE A 15 -6.39 2.95 7.17
C PHE A 15 -4.89 2.70 7.34
N ALA A 16 -4.04 3.45 6.63
CA ALA A 16 -2.59 3.31 6.73
C ALA A 16 -2.03 3.38 8.17
N PRO A 17 -2.29 4.43 8.98
CA PRO A 17 -1.85 4.47 10.38
C PRO A 17 -2.57 3.43 11.25
N VAL A 18 -3.82 3.08 10.96
CA VAL A 18 -4.55 2.06 11.73
C VAL A 18 -3.96 0.67 11.51
N ILE A 19 -3.54 0.33 10.29
CA ILE A 19 -2.82 -0.92 9.97
C ILE A 19 -1.50 -0.97 10.75
N PHE A 20 -0.76 0.13 10.77
CA PHE A 20 0.49 0.20 11.54
C PHE A 20 0.28 0.01 13.04
N ILE A 21 -0.69 0.72 13.63
CA ILE A 21 -1.02 0.59 15.05
C ILE A 21 -1.54 -0.82 15.35
N GLY A 22 -2.40 -1.35 14.48
CA GLY A 22 -2.96 -2.71 14.59
C GLY A 22 -1.89 -3.78 14.65
N LEU A 23 -0.87 -3.69 13.78
CA LEU A 23 0.23 -4.65 13.75
C LEU A 23 1.23 -4.43 14.88
N VAL A 24 1.73 -3.19 15.05
CA VAL A 24 2.90 -2.92 15.90
C VAL A 24 2.52 -2.76 17.38
N VAL A 25 1.37 -2.14 17.67
CA VAL A 25 0.96 -1.83 19.05
C VAL A 25 0.09 -2.93 19.62
N PHE A 26 -0.87 -3.41 18.83
CA PHE A 26 -1.88 -4.37 19.30
C PHE A 26 -1.61 -5.82 18.91
N ASN A 27 -0.63 -6.08 18.03
CA ASN A 27 -0.38 -7.42 17.45
C ASN A 27 -1.67 -8.07 16.91
N ASN A 28 -2.61 -7.26 16.41
CA ASN A 28 -3.89 -7.74 15.90
C ASN A 28 -3.77 -8.01 14.40
N PHE A 29 -3.30 -9.21 14.07
CA PHE A 29 -3.04 -9.61 12.70
C PHE A 29 -4.32 -9.70 11.85
N ILE A 30 -5.44 -10.13 12.46
CA ILE A 30 -6.76 -10.24 11.79
C ILE A 30 -7.23 -8.86 11.33
N LEU A 31 -7.27 -7.90 12.25
CA LEU A 31 -7.67 -6.53 11.94
C LEU A 31 -6.74 -5.91 10.89
N THR A 32 -5.43 -6.09 11.05
CA THR A 32 -4.42 -5.56 10.12
C THR A 32 -4.60 -6.12 8.71
N PHE A 33 -4.77 -7.44 8.57
CA PHE A 33 -4.95 -8.09 7.28
C PHE A 33 -6.25 -7.68 6.61
N ILE A 34 -7.37 -7.64 7.35
CA ILE A 34 -8.67 -7.24 6.81
C ILE A 34 -8.62 -5.78 6.34
N LEU A 35 -8.04 -4.87 7.13
CA LEU A 35 -7.92 -3.47 6.75
C LEU A 35 -7.00 -3.29 5.54
N PHE A 36 -5.87 -4.00 5.49
CA PHE A 36 -4.98 -3.96 4.34
C PHE A 36 -5.65 -4.49 3.06
N LEU A 37 -6.42 -5.58 3.18
CA LEU A 37 -7.19 -6.15 2.07
C LEU A 37 -8.26 -5.17 1.58
N ILE A 38 -9.05 -4.59 2.48
CA ILE A 38 -10.05 -3.58 2.13
C ILE A 38 -9.39 -2.37 1.48
N ALA A 39 -8.30 -1.85 2.04
CA ALA A 39 -7.57 -0.71 1.48
C ALA A 39 -7.06 -0.98 0.05
N SER A 40 -6.49 -2.17 -0.18
CA SER A 40 -5.96 -2.58 -1.49
C SER A 40 -7.08 -2.82 -2.53
N VAL A 41 -8.21 -3.40 -2.12
CA VAL A 41 -9.36 -3.60 -3.02
C VAL A 41 -10.02 -2.27 -3.37
N THR A 42 -10.05 -1.34 -2.41
CA THR A 42 -10.64 -0.01 -2.59
C THR A 42 -9.91 0.78 -3.68
N ASP A 43 -8.58 0.72 -3.70
CA ASP A 43 -7.70 1.31 -4.74
C ASP A 43 -7.89 0.70 -6.15
N TYR A 44 -8.19 -0.59 -6.22
CA TYR A 44 -8.51 -1.17 -7.52
C TYR A 44 -9.86 -0.65 -8.03
N PHE A 45 -10.81 -0.46 -7.12
CA PHE A 45 -12.19 -0.12 -7.46
C PHE A 45 -12.36 1.35 -7.83
N ASP A 46 -11.70 2.29 -7.14
CA ASP A 46 -11.73 3.71 -7.51
C ASP A 46 -11.04 3.96 -8.86
N GLY A 47 -9.93 3.28 -9.15
CA GLY A 47 -9.26 3.34 -10.45
C GLY A 47 -10.10 2.77 -11.60
N TRP A 48 -10.96 1.78 -11.33
CA TRP A 48 -11.92 1.26 -12.33
C TRP A 48 -13.12 2.20 -12.50
N LEU A 49 -13.68 2.72 -11.41
CA LEU A 49 -14.83 3.63 -11.44
C LEU A 49 -14.49 4.97 -12.12
N ALA A 50 -13.31 5.53 -11.82
CA ALA A 50 -12.85 6.78 -12.42
C ALA A 50 -12.70 6.66 -13.95
N ARG A 51 -12.15 5.52 -14.43
CA ARG A 51 -12.00 5.24 -15.87
C ARG A 51 -13.32 4.98 -16.59
N LYS A 52 -14.30 4.38 -15.90
CA LYS A 52 -15.59 4.01 -16.51
C LYS A 52 -16.55 5.20 -16.63
N TYR A 53 -16.48 6.16 -15.71
CA TYR A 53 -17.44 7.26 -15.64
C TYR A 53 -16.88 8.64 -15.99
N ASP A 54 -15.58 8.75 -16.33
CA ASP A 54 -14.91 10.03 -16.63
C ASP A 54 -15.08 11.09 -15.51
N LEU A 55 -15.31 10.60 -14.30
CA LEU A 55 -15.60 11.40 -13.11
C LEU A 55 -14.30 11.63 -12.34
N THR A 56 -13.39 12.38 -12.93
CA THR A 56 -12.21 12.85 -12.21
C THR A 56 -12.54 14.14 -11.46
N SER A 57 -12.14 14.19 -10.20
CA SER A 57 -12.04 15.44 -9.44
C SER A 57 -10.57 15.79 -9.37
N ASP A 58 -10.20 17.01 -9.75
CA ASP A 58 -8.81 17.46 -9.76
C ASP A 58 -8.13 17.23 -8.39
N PHE A 59 -8.88 17.45 -7.31
CA PHE A 59 -8.40 17.23 -5.95
C PHE A 59 -8.18 15.75 -5.62
N GLY A 60 -9.12 14.88 -5.99
CA GLY A 60 -8.99 13.43 -5.79
C GLY A 60 -7.84 12.83 -6.60
N ALA A 61 -7.64 13.29 -7.84
CA ALA A 61 -6.53 12.85 -8.69
C ALA A 61 -5.15 13.21 -8.13
N ILE A 62 -5.04 14.32 -7.38
CA ILE A 62 -3.80 14.71 -6.69
C ILE A 62 -3.60 13.88 -5.42
N LEU A 63 -4.68 13.60 -4.68
CA LEU A 63 -4.63 12.85 -3.41
C LEU A 63 -4.34 11.37 -3.60
N ASP A 64 -4.76 10.79 -4.71
CA ASP A 64 -4.66 9.36 -4.98
C ASP A 64 -3.19 8.85 -4.97
N PRO A 65 -2.23 9.45 -5.71
CA PRO A 65 -0.82 9.09 -5.61
C PRO A 65 -0.17 9.34 -4.24
N ILE A 66 -0.77 10.21 -3.42
CA ILE A 66 -0.29 10.50 -2.06
C ILE A 66 -0.76 9.39 -1.11
N ALA A 67 -2.04 9.02 -1.19
CA ALA A 67 -2.63 7.97 -0.36
C ALA A 67 -1.93 6.62 -0.59
N ASP A 68 -1.60 6.27 -1.84
CA ASP A 68 -0.88 5.04 -2.16
C ASP A 68 0.49 4.96 -1.50
N LYS A 69 1.28 6.03 -1.58
CA LYS A 69 2.61 6.08 -0.97
C LYS A 69 2.52 5.98 0.55
N ILE A 70 1.51 6.62 1.14
CA ILE A 70 1.28 6.57 2.58
C ILE A 70 0.93 5.15 3.01
N LEU A 71 0.00 4.48 2.32
CA LEU A 71 -0.35 3.09 2.61
C LEU A 71 0.88 2.17 2.53
N LEU A 72 1.71 2.33 1.49
CA LEU A 72 2.93 1.56 1.27
C LEU A 72 3.99 1.83 2.35
N LEU A 73 4.17 3.10 2.73
CA LEU A 73 5.08 3.52 3.81
C LEU A 73 4.71 2.88 5.14
N PHE A 74 3.47 3.07 5.58
CA PHE A 74 3.00 2.53 6.86
C PHE A 74 3.05 1.01 6.88
N SER A 75 2.72 0.34 5.77
CA SER A 75 2.76 -1.13 5.69
C SER A 75 4.19 -1.67 5.81
N LEU A 76 5.16 -1.11 5.06
CA LEU A 76 6.55 -1.55 5.13
C LEU A 76 7.20 -1.25 6.49
N PHE A 77 6.91 -0.08 7.06
CA PHE A 77 7.38 0.28 8.40
C PHE A 77 6.80 -0.66 9.46
N ALA A 78 5.50 -0.96 9.38
CA ALA A 78 4.85 -1.88 10.32
C ALA A 78 5.51 -3.26 10.29
N ILE A 79 5.70 -3.82 9.09
CA ILE A 79 6.36 -5.13 8.90
C ILE A 79 7.80 -5.10 9.44
N THR A 80 8.56 -4.06 9.13
CA THR A 80 9.95 -3.91 9.58
C THR A 80 10.05 -3.87 11.10
N LEU A 81 9.21 -3.05 11.76
CA LEU A 81 9.23 -2.92 13.21
C LEU A 81 8.73 -4.18 13.91
N TYR A 82 7.73 -4.85 13.36
CA TYR A 82 7.19 -6.08 13.93
C TYR A 82 8.20 -7.24 13.84
N LEU A 83 8.85 -7.42 12.68
CA LEU A 83 9.82 -8.50 12.47
C LEU A 83 11.16 -8.26 13.18
N GLN A 84 11.52 -7.01 13.47
CA GLN A 84 12.78 -6.61 14.09
C GLN A 84 14.03 -7.13 13.34
N ASP A 85 13.90 -7.39 12.05
CA ASP A 85 14.98 -7.91 11.19
C ASP A 85 15.65 -6.77 10.40
N PRO A 86 16.97 -6.53 10.59
CA PRO A 86 17.71 -5.50 9.85
C PRO A 86 17.70 -5.68 8.32
N TYR A 87 17.65 -6.91 7.82
CA TYR A 87 17.60 -7.18 6.37
C TYR A 87 16.26 -6.76 5.79
N VAL A 88 15.15 -7.03 6.49
CA VAL A 88 13.81 -6.58 6.09
C VAL A 88 13.73 -5.04 6.11
N GLY A 89 14.33 -4.42 7.12
CA GLY A 89 14.44 -2.96 7.19
C GLY A 89 15.23 -2.35 6.03
N LEU A 90 16.36 -2.97 5.66
CA LEU A 90 17.18 -2.52 4.54
C LEU A 90 16.43 -2.66 3.21
N ILE A 91 15.74 -3.77 2.99
CA ILE A 91 14.90 -3.98 1.79
C ILE A 91 13.78 -2.93 1.73
N SER A 92 13.10 -2.68 2.85
CA SER A 92 12.03 -1.67 2.95
C SER A 92 12.56 -0.28 2.62
N LEU A 93 13.73 0.10 3.15
CA LEU A 93 14.40 1.37 2.83
C LEU A 93 14.71 1.51 1.34
N ILE A 94 15.25 0.47 0.70
CA ILE A 94 15.55 0.49 -0.74
C ILE A 94 14.27 0.67 -1.55
N ILE A 95 13.20 -0.05 -1.22
CA ILE A 95 11.90 0.05 -1.89
C ILE A 95 11.37 1.48 -1.78
N LEU A 96 11.39 2.07 -0.58
CA LEU A 96 10.93 3.43 -0.34
C LEU A 96 11.76 4.47 -1.09
N ALA A 97 13.08 4.38 -1.01
CA ALA A 97 13.98 5.29 -1.72
C ALA A 97 13.69 5.28 -3.23
N ARG A 98 13.50 4.08 -3.80
CA ARG A 98 13.11 3.92 -5.20
C ARG A 98 11.76 4.55 -5.50
N GLU A 99 10.78 4.40 -4.63
CA GLU A 99 9.43 4.92 -4.84
C GLU A 99 9.38 6.45 -4.84
N PHE A 100 10.10 7.09 -3.91
CA PHE A 100 10.26 8.54 -3.88
C PHE A 100 11.05 9.06 -5.08
N TRP A 101 12.18 8.42 -5.41
CA TRP A 101 13.04 8.84 -6.52
C TRP A 101 12.30 8.79 -7.86
N VAL A 102 11.65 7.67 -8.16
CA VAL A 102 10.90 7.50 -9.41
C VAL A 102 9.70 8.46 -9.47
N SER A 103 9.03 8.69 -8.34
CA SER A 103 7.94 9.67 -8.26
C SER A 103 8.40 11.10 -8.55
N ALA A 104 9.51 11.52 -7.95
CA ALA A 104 10.07 12.85 -8.15
C ALA A 104 10.53 13.05 -9.60
N LEU A 105 11.19 12.04 -10.19
CA LEU A 105 11.57 12.08 -11.60
C LEU A 105 10.36 12.18 -12.53
N ARG A 106 9.30 11.43 -12.25
CA ARG A 106 8.06 11.47 -13.05
C ARG A 106 7.40 12.84 -12.96
N GLU A 107 7.34 13.43 -11.77
CA GLU A 107 6.78 14.77 -11.57
C GLU A 107 7.61 15.85 -12.29
N PHE A 108 8.94 15.77 -12.18
CA PHE A 108 9.85 16.67 -12.88
C PHE A 108 9.73 16.56 -14.41
N ALA A 109 9.64 15.33 -14.93
CA ALA A 109 9.47 15.10 -16.37
C ALA A 109 8.11 15.61 -16.88
N SER A 110 7.04 15.44 -16.11
CA SER A 110 5.70 15.95 -16.43
C SER A 110 5.67 17.48 -16.50
N LYS A 111 6.34 18.17 -15.56
CA LYS A 111 6.45 19.64 -15.57
C LYS A 111 7.22 20.18 -16.78
N ASN A 112 8.20 19.43 -17.28
CA ASN A 112 9.02 19.82 -18.44
C ASN A 112 8.49 19.31 -19.79
N GLN A 113 7.25 18.79 -19.85
CA GLN A 113 6.60 18.25 -21.06
C GLN A 113 7.42 17.16 -21.78
N ILE A 114 8.26 16.43 -21.04
CA ILE A 114 9.03 15.29 -21.56
C ILE A 114 8.08 14.09 -21.61
N ASN A 115 7.29 14.00 -22.68
CA ASN A 115 6.18 13.05 -22.79
C ASN A 115 6.63 11.58 -22.75
N ASP A 116 7.84 11.26 -23.23
CA ASP A 116 8.35 9.88 -23.28
C ASP A 116 8.60 9.26 -21.90
N ALA A 117 8.98 10.06 -20.89
CA ALA A 117 9.28 9.58 -19.55
C ALA A 117 8.02 9.24 -18.70
N THR A 118 6.84 9.64 -19.18
CA THR A 118 5.55 9.40 -18.51
C THR A 118 4.83 8.14 -19.01
N THR A 119 5.31 7.54 -20.10
CA THR A 119 4.70 6.32 -20.66
C THR A 119 4.82 5.16 -19.67
N VAL A 120 3.67 4.66 -19.22
CA VAL A 120 3.60 3.55 -18.27
C VAL A 120 4.03 2.27 -19.00
N THR A 121 5.30 1.90 -18.84
CA THR A 121 5.85 0.67 -19.39
C THR A 121 5.19 -0.54 -18.73
N TYR A 122 5.06 -1.64 -19.48
CA TYR A 122 4.52 -2.90 -18.96
C TYR A 122 5.27 -3.39 -17.71
N LEU A 123 6.59 -3.15 -17.65
CA LEU A 123 7.42 -3.40 -16.46
C LEU A 123 6.96 -2.65 -15.20
N ALA A 124 6.46 -1.42 -15.34
CA ALA A 124 6.02 -0.62 -14.20
C ALA A 124 4.74 -1.20 -13.58
N LYS A 125 3.85 -1.79 -14.39
CA LYS A 125 2.64 -2.49 -13.91
C LYS A 125 2.98 -3.77 -13.17
N ILE A 126 3.88 -4.59 -13.72
CA ILE A 126 4.29 -5.84 -13.06
C ILE A 126 4.91 -5.56 -11.68
N LYS A 127 5.77 -4.54 -11.57
CA LYS A 127 6.45 -4.22 -10.30
C LYS A 127 5.47 -3.89 -9.17
N THR A 128 4.47 -3.07 -9.44
CA THR A 128 3.47 -2.69 -8.44
C THR A 128 2.62 -3.89 -8.03
N SER A 129 2.18 -4.72 -8.98
CA SER A 129 1.45 -5.96 -8.67
C SER A 129 2.25 -6.92 -7.79
N VAL A 130 3.54 -7.11 -8.08
CA VAL A 130 4.43 -7.95 -7.26
C VAL A 130 4.60 -7.40 -5.85
N GLN A 131 4.68 -6.07 -5.71
CA GLN A 131 4.84 -5.44 -4.40
C GLN A 131 3.59 -5.60 -3.52
N PHE A 132 2.40 -5.34 -4.07
CA PHE A 132 1.15 -5.58 -3.35
C PHE A 132 0.95 -7.06 -3.02
N LEU A 133 1.31 -7.96 -3.93
CA LEU A 133 1.27 -9.41 -3.68
C LEU A 133 2.21 -9.80 -2.53
N THR A 134 3.43 -9.25 -2.51
CA THR A 134 4.39 -9.50 -1.43
C THR A 134 3.84 -9.04 -0.08
N LEU A 135 3.27 -7.83 -0.01
CA LEU A 135 2.66 -7.32 1.22
C LEU A 135 1.49 -8.20 1.67
N PHE A 136 0.62 -8.60 0.74
CA PHE A 136 -0.48 -9.52 1.01
C PHE A 136 0.00 -10.85 1.61
N LEU A 137 1.05 -11.44 1.03
CA LEU A 137 1.64 -12.68 1.53
C LEU A 137 2.27 -12.50 2.91
N TYR A 138 2.95 -11.38 3.18
CA TYR A 138 3.52 -11.11 4.50
C TYR A 138 2.44 -10.96 5.58
N PHE A 139 1.40 -10.17 5.32
CA PHE A 139 0.30 -10.04 6.28
C PHE A 139 -0.47 -11.36 6.46
N GLY A 140 -0.64 -12.15 5.39
CA GLY A 140 -1.22 -13.49 5.46
C GLY A 140 -0.36 -14.48 6.26
N SER A 141 0.96 -14.40 6.12
CA SER A 141 1.91 -15.21 6.91
C SER A 141 1.81 -14.93 8.41
N PHE A 142 1.56 -13.68 8.81
CA PHE A 142 1.31 -13.36 10.21
C PHE A 142 0.02 -13.97 10.75
N LEU A 143 -1.04 -14.07 9.93
CA LEU A 143 -2.25 -14.81 10.29
C LEU A 143 -2.00 -16.30 10.45
N MET A 144 -1.28 -16.92 9.52
CA MET A 144 -0.96 -18.35 9.60
C MET A 144 -0.06 -18.67 10.81
N ASN A 145 0.85 -17.76 11.19
CA ASN A 145 1.64 -17.92 12.41
C ASN A 145 0.81 -17.82 13.70
N LEU A 146 -0.32 -17.09 13.72
CA LEU A 146 -1.26 -17.16 14.85
C LEU A 146 -1.84 -18.57 14.98
N GLU A 147 -2.36 -19.13 13.87
CA GLU A 147 -2.99 -20.46 13.88
C GLU A 147 -2.00 -21.57 14.27
N TYR A 148 -0.75 -21.48 13.81
CA TYR A 148 0.31 -22.43 14.20
C TYR A 148 0.88 -22.20 15.60
N GLY A 149 0.83 -20.96 16.11
CA GLY A 149 1.26 -20.61 17.46
C GLY A 149 0.28 -21.11 18.53
N ASP A 150 -1.02 -21.03 18.26
CA ASP A 150 -2.07 -21.55 19.16
C ASP A 150 -2.07 -23.07 19.22
N PHE A 151 -1.78 -23.79 18.12
CA PHE A 151 -1.71 -25.26 18.12
C PHE A 151 -0.57 -25.81 19.00
N LYS A 152 0.48 -25.03 19.27
CA LYS A 152 1.61 -25.48 20.09
C LYS A 152 1.40 -25.35 21.60
N TYR A 153 0.33 -24.69 22.05
CA TYR A 153 0.02 -24.49 23.47
C TYR A 153 -1.06 -25.44 24.02
N TYR A 154 -1.70 -26.26 23.16
CA TYR A 154 -2.74 -27.21 23.58
C TYR A 154 -2.33 -28.68 23.55
N ASP A 155 -1.09 -28.99 23.14
CA ASP A 155 -0.52 -30.35 23.20
C ASP A 155 0.51 -30.46 24.34
N PHE A 156 0.03 -30.48 25.59
CA PHE A 156 0.74 -31.00 26.77
C PHE A 156 -0.16 -31.96 27.55
#